data_AF-A0A7C2TSU2-F1
#
_entry.id   AF-A0A7C2TSU2-F1
#
_cell.length_a   1.000
_cell.length_b   1.000
_cell.length_c   1.000
_cell.angle_alpha   90.00
_cell.angle_beta   90.00
_cell.angle_gamma   90.00
#
_symmetry.space_group_name_H-M   'P 1'
#
loop_
_entity.id
_entity.type
_entity.pdbx_description
1 polymer ?
#
loop_
_entity_poly.entity_id
_entity_poly.type
_entity_poly.pdbx_seq_one_letter_code
_entity_poly.pdbx_strand_id
1 'polypeptide(L)'
;MIWALQEPTSFVGRFLEGLTAPKGIVDFLVVSFMLFAIGVLGVLTRRNILIIFMSIELILNAANLNFIAFTRYWQATGRISENMGHIFTIFIIVVAAAEAVIGLGILIALYRNRQTVAIDEINLLKW
;
A
#
# COMPACT_ATOMS: atom_id res chain seq x y z
N MET A 1 32.28 -33.40 -9.64
CA MET A 1 31.67 -33.53 -8.30
C MET A 1 32.12 -32.39 -7.36
N ILE A 2 32.18 -31.12 -7.85
CA ILE A 2 32.63 -29.95 -7.06
C ILE A 2 31.68 -28.74 -7.28
N TRP A 3 30.41 -28.98 -7.66
CA TRP A 3 29.45 -27.91 -7.96
C TRP A 3 28.23 -27.89 -7.01
N ALA A 4 28.28 -28.60 -5.88
CA ALA A 4 27.12 -28.83 -5.02
C ALA A 4 27.16 -28.14 -3.64
N LEU A 5 28.07 -27.19 -3.38
CA LEU A 5 28.21 -26.55 -2.06
C LEU A 5 28.47 -25.03 -2.13
N GLN A 6 27.66 -24.29 -2.87
CA GLN A 6 27.58 -22.84 -2.68
C GLN A 6 26.21 -22.53 -2.07
N GLU A 7 26.05 -22.77 -0.77
CA GLU A 7 24.87 -22.23 -0.08
C GLU A 7 24.91 -20.70 -0.18
N PRO A 8 23.82 -20.02 -0.57
CA PRO A 8 23.79 -18.56 -0.62
C PRO A 8 23.86 -18.02 0.81
N THR A 9 25.08 -17.76 1.28
CA THR A 9 25.37 -17.20 2.61
C THR A 9 25.03 -15.71 2.72
N SER A 10 24.76 -15.04 1.59
CA SER A 10 24.34 -13.64 1.57
C SER A 10 22.81 -13.53 1.62
N PHE A 11 22.32 -12.65 2.50
CA PHE A 11 20.90 -12.26 2.56
C PHE A 11 20.35 -11.88 1.17
N VAL A 12 21.19 -11.23 0.36
CA VAL A 12 20.89 -10.87 -1.02
C VAL A 12 20.72 -12.10 -1.91
N GLY A 13 21.59 -13.11 -1.80
CA GLY A 13 21.46 -14.36 -2.57
C GLY A 13 20.16 -15.10 -2.26
N ARG A 14 19.79 -15.21 -0.98
CA ARG A 14 18.51 -15.83 -0.57
C ARG A 14 17.29 -15.03 -1.02
N PHE A 15 17.39 -13.70 -1.05
CA PHE A 15 16.35 -12.82 -1.56
C PHE A 15 16.16 -12.98 -3.08
N LEU A 16 17.26 -13.06 -3.85
CA LEU A 16 17.23 -13.25 -5.30
C LEU A 16 16.71 -14.63 -5.70
N GLU A 17 17.06 -15.69 -4.96
CA GLU A 17 16.46 -17.02 -5.18
C GLU A 17 14.96 -17.01 -4.90
N GLY A 18 14.52 -16.35 -3.82
CA GLY A 18 13.10 -16.16 -3.51
C GLY A 18 12.31 -15.42 -4.60
N LEU A 19 12.97 -14.52 -5.34
CA LEU A 19 12.45 -13.81 -6.51
C LEU A 19 12.36 -14.68 -7.78
N THR A 20 13.17 -15.73 -7.87
CA THR A 20 13.21 -16.65 -9.03
C THR A 20 12.44 -17.96 -8.79
N ALA A 21 12.04 -18.22 -7.55
CA ALA A 21 11.26 -19.38 -7.14
C ALA A 21 9.81 -19.32 -7.69
N PRO A 22 9.12 -20.47 -7.88
CA PRO A 22 7.80 -20.51 -8.48
C PRO A 22 6.76 -19.65 -7.73
N LYS A 23 6.31 -18.55 -8.36
CA LYS A 23 5.18 -17.64 -8.03
C LYS A 23 4.70 -17.73 -6.58
N GLY A 24 5.52 -17.21 -5.68
CA GLY A 24 5.33 -17.27 -4.24
C GLY A 24 4.56 -16.07 -3.68
N ILE A 25 4.11 -16.21 -2.43
CA ILE A 25 3.58 -15.12 -1.61
C ILE A 25 4.56 -13.93 -1.53
N VAL A 26 5.87 -14.20 -1.64
CA VAL A 26 6.95 -13.21 -1.61
C VAL A 26 6.79 -12.14 -2.70
N ASP A 27 6.39 -12.51 -3.92
CA ASP A 27 6.22 -11.55 -5.02
C ASP A 27 5.15 -10.51 -4.69
N PHE A 28 4.02 -10.95 -4.13
CA PHE A 28 2.95 -10.07 -3.70
C PHE A 28 3.35 -9.17 -2.54
N LEU A 29 4.21 -9.66 -1.63
CA LEU A 29 4.76 -8.85 -0.52
C LEU A 29 5.73 -7.78 -1.04
N VAL A 30 6.56 -8.11 -2.02
CA VAL A 30 7.49 -7.13 -2.62
C VAL A 30 6.71 -6.03 -3.34
N VAL A 31 5.70 -6.40 -4.13
CA VAL A 31 4.84 -5.43 -4.82
C VAL A 31 4.06 -4.57 -3.83
N SER A 32 3.46 -5.15 -2.79
CA SER A 32 2.73 -4.38 -1.78
C SER A 32 3.65 -3.42 -1.04
N PHE A 33 4.86 -3.86 -0.69
CA PHE A 33 5.86 -3.00 -0.06
C PHE A 33 6.28 -1.83 -0.95
N MET A 34 6.53 -2.08 -2.25
CA MET A 34 6.87 -1.02 -3.21
C MET A 34 5.73 0.00 -3.35
N LEU A 35 4.49 -0.46 -3.49
CA LEU A 35 3.32 0.42 -3.59
C LEU A 35 3.12 1.24 -2.31
N PHE A 36 3.28 0.62 -1.14
CA PHE A 36 3.20 1.30 0.14
C PHE A 36 4.27 2.39 0.27
N ALA A 37 5.53 2.07 -0.08
CA ALA A 37 6.64 3.01 -0.04
C ALA A 37 6.42 4.20 -1.00
N ILE A 38 5.96 3.94 -2.23
CA ILE A 38 5.62 4.99 -3.19
C ILE A 38 4.49 5.88 -2.65
N GLY A 39 3.47 5.29 -2.05
CA GLY A 39 2.39 6.02 -1.42
C GLY A 39 2.88 6.92 -0.27
N VAL A 40 3.72 6.40 0.63
CA VAL A 40 4.31 7.18 1.72
C VAL A 40 5.18 8.32 1.18
N LEU A 41 6.03 8.05 0.19
CA LEU A 41 6.82 9.10 -0.47
C LEU A 41 5.93 10.16 -1.13
N GLY A 42 4.82 9.75 -1.74
CA GLY A 42 3.83 10.64 -2.32
C GLY A 42 3.21 11.57 -1.28
N VAL A 43 2.82 11.04 -0.12
CA VAL A 43 2.27 11.84 0.99
C VAL A 43 3.28 12.86 1.51
N LEU A 44 4.55 12.47 1.69
CA LEU A 44 5.58 13.33 2.29
C LEU A 44 6.15 14.40 1.35
N THR A 45 6.17 14.15 0.04
CA THR A 45 6.87 15.02 -0.93
C THR A 45 5.94 15.99 -1.65
N ARG A 46 4.63 15.72 -1.65
CA ARG A 46 3.68 16.46 -2.49
C ARG A 46 3.01 17.55 -1.68
N ARG A 47 2.90 18.73 -2.29
CA ARG A 47 2.21 19.91 -1.72
C ARG A 47 0.77 20.06 -2.22
N ASN A 48 0.42 19.36 -3.30
CA ASN A 48 -0.93 19.37 -3.84
C ASN A 48 -1.79 18.36 -3.08
N ILE A 49 -2.85 18.84 -2.44
CA ILE A 49 -3.76 18.02 -1.63
C ILE A 49 -4.37 16.86 -2.42
N LEU A 50 -4.69 17.07 -3.71
CA LEU A 50 -5.20 15.99 -4.58
C LEU A 50 -4.20 14.85 -4.71
N ILE A 51 -2.92 15.17 -4.88
CA ILE A 51 -1.88 14.15 -5.03
C ILE A 51 -1.63 13.44 -3.69
N ILE A 52 -1.74 14.15 -2.56
CA ILE A 52 -1.67 13.55 -1.23
C ILE A 52 -2.82 12.54 -1.05
N PHE A 53 -4.07 12.90 -1.38
CA PHE A 53 -5.21 11.98 -1.33
C PHE A 53 -4.99 10.73 -2.19
N MET A 54 -4.54 10.89 -3.44
CA MET A 54 -4.22 9.74 -4.31
C MET A 54 -3.12 8.84 -3.72
N SER A 55 -2.18 9.43 -2.99
CA SER A 55 -1.10 8.69 -2.34
C SER A 55 -1.60 7.89 -1.13
N ILE A 56 -2.57 8.42 -0.38
CA ILE A 56 -3.25 7.71 0.72
C ILE A 56 -4.03 6.51 0.19
N GLU A 57 -4.78 6.68 -0.90
CA GLU A 57 -5.49 5.58 -1.57
C GLU A 57 -4.53 4.47 -2.03
N LEU A 58 -3.35 4.86 -2.55
CA LEU A 58 -2.31 3.91 -2.95
C LEU A 58 -1.77 3.11 -1.75
N ILE A 59 -1.60 3.76 -0.59
CA ILE A 59 -1.21 3.10 0.67
C ILE A 59 -2.27 2.09 1.10
N LEU A 60 -3.56 2.46 1.07
CA LEU A 60 -4.66 1.57 1.42
C LEU A 60 -4.75 0.36 0.47
N ASN A 61 -4.51 0.57 -0.82
CA ASN A 61 -4.49 -0.52 -1.80
C ASN A 61 -3.30 -1.48 -1.58
N ALA A 62 -2.13 -0.95 -1.20
CA ALA A 62 -0.99 -1.77 -0.81
C ALA A 62 -1.28 -2.63 0.44
N ALA A 63 -1.97 -2.06 1.44
CA ALA A 63 -2.39 -2.80 2.63
C ALA A 63 -3.35 -3.95 2.29
N ASN A 64 -4.31 -3.73 1.38
CA ASN A 64 -5.21 -4.77 0.87
C ASN A 64 -4.46 -5.92 0.19
N LEU A 65 -3.47 -5.61 -0.65
CA LEU A 65 -2.64 -6.64 -1.29
C LEU A 65 -1.88 -7.47 -0.25
N ASN A 66 -1.39 -6.82 0.80
CA ASN A 66 -0.70 -7.49 1.90
C ASN A 66 -1.65 -8.44 2.68
N PHE A 67 -2.88 -8.02 2.96
CA PHE A 67 -3.88 -8.86 3.62
C PHE A 67 -4.22 -10.13 2.83
N ILE A 68 -4.40 -10.01 1.51
CA ILE A 68 -4.66 -11.17 0.65
C ILE A 68 -3.46 -12.11 0.63
N ALA A 69 -2.23 -11.57 0.52
CA ALA A 69 -1.01 -12.38 0.51
C ALA A 69 -0.82 -13.18 1.81
N PHE A 70 -1.04 -12.56 2.97
CA PHE A 70 -0.97 -13.25 4.27
C PHE A 70 -2.10 -14.25 4.46
N THR A 71 -3.30 -13.96 3.96
CA THR A 71 -4.41 -14.92 4.02
C THR A 71 -4.06 -16.20 3.26
N ARG A 72 -3.44 -16.09 2.07
CA ARG A 72 -2.98 -17.25 1.29
C ARG A 72 -1.89 -18.05 2.01
N TYR A 73 -0.97 -17.38 2.71
CA TYR A 73 0.03 -18.05 3.55
C TYR A 73 -0.61 -18.84 4.68
N TRP A 74 -1.59 -18.25 5.35
CA TRP A 74 -2.22 -18.86 6.53
C TRP A 74 -3.23 -19.97 6.17
N GLN A 75 -3.86 -19.87 4.98
CA GLN A 75 -4.64 -20.94 4.35
C GLN A 75 -3.78 -22.20 4.16
N ALA A 76 -2.55 -22.05 3.64
CA ALA A 76 -1.63 -23.18 3.46
C ALA A 76 -1.26 -23.88 4.79
N THR A 77 -1.44 -23.19 5.92
CA THR A 77 -1.21 -23.75 7.27
C THR A 77 -2.48 -24.33 7.89
N GLY A 78 -3.64 -24.29 7.20
CA GLY A 78 -4.92 -24.83 7.67
C GLY A 78 -5.58 -24.06 8.83
N ARG A 79 -5.11 -22.84 9.11
CA ARG A 79 -5.47 -22.10 10.33
C ARG A 79 -6.62 -21.09 10.13
N ILE A 80 -6.94 -20.72 8.90
CA ILE A 80 -7.95 -19.71 8.56
C ILE A 80 -8.76 -20.16 7.33
N SER A 81 -10.05 -19.82 7.31
CA SER A 81 -10.95 -20.02 6.16
C SER A 81 -10.61 -19.07 5.01
N GLU A 82 -10.79 -19.54 3.77
CA GLU A 82 -10.37 -18.81 2.57
C GLU A 82 -10.98 -17.39 2.45
N ASN A 83 -12.13 -17.19 3.08
CA ASN A 83 -12.98 -16.02 2.88
C ASN A 83 -12.56 -14.81 3.72
N MET A 84 -11.78 -14.99 4.79
CA MET A 84 -11.45 -13.88 5.70
C MET A 84 -10.69 -12.75 5.01
N GLY A 85 -9.67 -13.05 4.19
CA GLY A 85 -8.90 -12.03 3.48
C GLY A 85 -9.72 -11.21 2.49
N HIS A 86 -10.68 -11.86 1.81
CA HIS A 86 -11.57 -11.19 0.86
C HIS A 86 -12.55 -10.25 1.56
N ILE A 87 -13.11 -10.66 2.70
CA ILE A 87 -14.06 -9.83 3.48
C ILE A 87 -13.37 -8.54 3.97
N PHE A 88 -12.16 -8.64 4.54
CA PHE A 88 -11.41 -7.47 4.98
C PHE A 88 -11.05 -6.53 3.81
N THR A 89 -10.65 -7.09 2.66
CA THR A 89 -10.33 -6.27 1.49
C THR A 89 -11.52 -5.47 1.00
N ILE A 90 -12.70 -6.10 0.87
CA ILE A 90 -13.92 -5.42 0.43
C ILE A 90 -14.31 -4.34 1.44
N PHE A 91 -14.22 -4.65 2.74
CA PHE A 91 -14.50 -3.67 3.79
C PHE A 91 -13.60 -2.43 3.67
N ILE A 92 -12.29 -2.62 3.48
CA ILE A 92 -11.34 -1.50 3.32
C ILE A 92 -11.63 -0.71 2.05
N ILE A 93 -11.97 -1.35 0.93
CA ILE A 93 -12.34 -0.64 -0.31
C ILE A 93 -13.58 0.22 -0.12
N VAL A 94 -14.59 -0.27 0.61
CA VAL A 94 -15.80 0.52 0.91
C VAL A 94 -15.48 1.71 1.81
N VAL A 95 -14.64 1.52 2.83
CA VAL A 95 -14.20 2.62 3.72
C VAL A 95 -13.39 3.65 2.94
N ALA A 96 -12.46 3.21 2.09
CA ALA A 96 -11.66 4.08 1.22
C ALA A 96 -12.54 4.91 0.28
N ALA A 97 -13.55 4.29 -0.35
CA ALA A 97 -14.51 5.01 -1.19
C ALA A 97 -15.29 6.09 -0.40
N ALA A 98 -15.71 5.78 0.84
CA ALA A 98 -16.38 6.74 1.70
C ALA A 98 -15.46 7.90 2.11
N GLU A 99 -14.20 7.61 2.46
CA GLU A 99 -13.19 8.60 2.80
C GLU A 99 -12.91 9.53 1.60
N ALA A 100 -12.67 8.98 0.41
CA ALA A 100 -12.39 9.75 -0.80
C ALA A 100 -13.52 10.72 -1.16
N VAL A 101 -14.79 10.32 -1.00
CA VAL A 101 -15.95 11.18 -1.24
C VAL A 101 -15.99 12.35 -0.26
N ILE A 102 -15.76 12.07 1.03
CA ILE A 102 -15.75 13.12 2.06
C ILE A 102 -14.56 14.07 1.85
N GLY A 103 -13.37 13.52 1.61
CA GLY A 103 -12.13 14.28 1.38
C GLY A 103 -12.23 15.19 0.17
N LEU A 104 -12.75 14.68 -0.96
CA LEU A 104 -12.95 15.47 -2.16
C LEU A 104 -14.04 16.55 -1.95
N GLY A 105 -15.11 16.25 -1.22
CA GLY A 105 -16.13 17.23 -0.88
C GLY A 105 -15.57 18.42 -0.08
N ILE A 106 -14.74 18.13 0.92
CA ILE A 106 -14.03 19.16 1.70
C ILE A 106 -13.07 19.95 0.80
N LEU A 107 -12.32 19.27 -0.05
CA LEU A 107 -11.37 19.91 -0.96
C LEU A 107 -12.06 20.88 -1.93
N ILE A 108 -13.19 20.49 -2.53
CA ILE A 108 -13.96 21.37 -3.42
C ILE A 108 -14.49 22.59 -2.67
N ALA A 109 -15.02 22.39 -1.46
CA ALA A 109 -15.50 23.48 -0.62
C ALA A 109 -14.38 24.48 -0.27
N LEU A 110 -13.19 23.96 0.04
CA LEU A 110 -12.00 24.74 0.31
C LEU A 110 -11.52 25.49 -0.94
N TYR A 111 -11.44 24.81 -2.10
CA TYR A 111 -11.03 25.40 -3.36
C TYR A 111 -11.95 26.55 -3.78
N ARG A 112 -13.26 26.43 -3.53
CA ARG A 112 -14.22 27.51 -3.80
C ARG A 112 -13.94 28.77 -2.98
N ASN A 113 -13.40 28.64 -1.77
CA ASN A 113 -13.11 29.77 -0.89
C ASN A 113 -11.69 30.34 -1.06
N ARG A 114 -10.72 29.49 -1.40
CA ARG A 114 -9.29 29.86 -1.43
C ARG A 114 -8.64 29.83 -2.81
N GLN A 115 -9.32 29.28 -3.82
CA GLN A 115 -8.83 29.11 -5.20
C GLN A 115 -7.47 28.41 -5.34
N THR A 116 -7.03 27.68 -4.31
CA THR A 116 -5.76 26.96 -4.27
C THR A 116 -5.94 25.55 -3.75
N VAL A 117 -5.11 24.63 -4.25
CA VAL A 117 -5.02 23.22 -3.80
C VAL A 117 -3.67 22.94 -3.11
N ALA A 118 -2.84 23.97 -2.95
CA ALA A 118 -1.56 23.87 -2.26
C ALA A 118 -1.78 23.90 -0.75
N ILE A 119 -1.30 22.87 -0.05
CA ILE A 119 -1.51 22.73 1.39
C ILE A 119 -0.78 23.82 2.21
N ASP A 120 0.35 24.30 1.70
CA ASP A 120 1.19 25.31 2.38
C ASP A 120 0.50 26.69 2.51
N GLU A 121 -0.44 26.98 1.61
CA GLU A 121 -1.16 28.25 1.54
C GLU A 121 -2.35 28.30 2.53
N ILE A 122 -2.72 27.16 3.12
CA ILE A 122 -3.84 27.04 4.05
C ILE A 122 -3.32 27.25 5.48
N ASN A 123 -3.02 28.50 5.82
CA ASN A 123 -2.53 28.88 7.15
C ASN A 123 -3.60 29.58 8.00
N LEU A 124 -4.72 28.91 8.22
CA LEU A 124 -5.86 29.46 8.97
C LEU A 124 -5.64 29.56 10.49
N LEU A 125 -4.72 28.76 11.04
CA LEU A 125 -4.52 28.61 12.50
C LEU A 125 -3.12 29.03 12.97
N LYS A 126 -2.34 29.74 12.15
CA LYS A 126 -1.08 30.33 12.62
C LYS A 126 -1.39 31.55 13.48
N TRP A 127 -0.95 31.50 14.73
CA TRP A 127 -0.78 32.65 15.62
C TRP A 127 0.58 33.31 15.36
#